data_AF-A0A2T3W5L7-F1
#
_entry.id   AF-A0A2T3W5L7-F1
#
_cell.length_a   1.000
_cell.length_b   1.000
_cell.length_c   1.000
_cell.angle_alpha   90.00
_cell.angle_beta   90.00
_cell.angle_gamma   90.00
#
_symmetry.space_group_name_H-M   'P 1'
#
loop_
_entity.id
_entity.type
_entity.pdbx_description
1 polymer ?
#
loop_
_entity_poly.entity_id
_entity_poly.type
_entity_poly.pdbx_seq_one_letter_code
_entity_poly.pdbx_strand_id
1 'polypeptide(L)'
;MAQLQVRVRGEVLRVLTLSRQLSIGRTPDNGLPLRDPSVAIRHAEITAESGTLLLTDLTGGEGVTFVNGHRLSPNQPHRLEQGDEIQIGPFTLAFLADLSVRAEAARPSGRVDVQGELAARPARPPLPTFTAERPARDGMALYTEFLPPFFQESEFLGRYLKIFEALWEPMQRRQDSIELHFDPRVAPPQVLGWMAGWLGLPLDPHWPEGRQRAWMREAVTLYRWRGTRYGLSRALETVYGLTPVLREDTAQPHTLSVQLLDSLDGEDTASREAITHFIFTHAPAHVQVTVEFVAAPPAAPPLPDDPGPHRPVTQDPAHD
;
A
#
# COMPACT_ATOMS: atom_id res chain seq x y z
N MET A 1 22.23 3.76 5.14
CA MET A 1 21.75 2.36 5.09
C MET A 1 22.08 1.76 3.74
N ALA A 2 22.61 0.52 3.68
CA ALA A 2 22.99 -0.09 2.40
C ALA A 2 21.77 -0.39 1.52
N GLN A 3 21.89 -0.16 0.21
CA GLN A 3 20.84 -0.36 -0.78
C GLN A 3 21.28 -1.34 -1.88
N LEU A 4 20.32 -2.02 -2.50
CA LEU A 4 20.50 -2.89 -3.65
C LEU A 4 19.58 -2.43 -4.78
N GLN A 5 20.15 -2.01 -5.91
CA GLN A 5 19.40 -1.64 -7.11
C GLN A 5 19.33 -2.84 -8.06
N VAL A 6 18.13 -3.36 -8.30
CA VAL A 6 17.86 -4.43 -9.25
C VAL A 6 17.65 -3.85 -10.63
N ARG A 7 18.42 -4.31 -11.61
CA ARG A 7 18.37 -3.87 -13.01
C ARG A 7 18.13 -5.05 -13.94
N VAL A 8 17.43 -4.81 -15.04
CA VAL A 8 17.25 -5.77 -16.15
C VAL A 8 17.49 -5.02 -17.45
N ARG A 9 18.41 -5.52 -18.29
CA ARG A 9 18.76 -4.88 -19.57
C ARG A 9 19.13 -3.38 -19.45
N GLY A 10 19.72 -2.98 -18.32
CA GLY A 10 20.13 -1.60 -18.05
C GLY A 10 19.05 -0.71 -17.42
N GLU A 11 17.80 -1.16 -17.34
CA GLU A 11 16.72 -0.42 -16.66
C GLU A 11 16.62 -0.82 -15.18
N VAL A 12 16.47 0.16 -14.28
CA VAL A 12 16.28 -0.09 -12.84
C VAL A 12 14.84 -0.57 -12.60
N LEU A 13 14.70 -1.81 -12.16
CA LEU A 13 13.42 -2.47 -11.92
C LEU A 13 12.94 -2.31 -10.47
N ARG A 14 13.87 -2.22 -9.51
CA ARG A 14 13.54 -2.10 -8.07
C ARG A 14 14.75 -1.59 -7.27
N VAL A 15 14.53 -0.80 -6.22
CA VAL A 15 15.55 -0.49 -5.21
C VAL A 15 15.12 -1.07 -3.86
N LEU A 16 16.00 -1.82 -3.20
CA LEU A 16 15.77 -2.44 -1.90
C LEU A 16 16.72 -1.87 -0.86
N THR A 17 16.20 -1.51 0.31
CA THR A 17 17.06 -1.23 1.48
C THR A 17 17.41 -2.54 2.14
N LEU A 18 18.70 -2.83 2.29
CA LEU A 18 19.18 -4.09 2.86
C LEU A 18 19.04 -4.06 4.39
N SER A 19 18.35 -5.08 4.91
CA SER A 19 18.22 -5.34 6.34
C SER A 19 19.25 -6.39 6.80
N ARG A 20 19.04 -7.04 7.95
CA ARG A 20 19.97 -8.07 8.48
C ARG A 20 20.14 -9.29 7.57
N GLN A 21 19.12 -9.65 6.78
CA GLN A 21 19.16 -10.81 5.88
C GLN A 21 18.22 -10.57 4.69
N LEU A 22 18.63 -10.99 3.49
CA LEU A 22 17.83 -10.95 2.27
C LEU A 22 18.05 -12.24 1.46
N SER A 23 17.00 -13.04 1.30
CA SER A 23 17.01 -14.20 0.39
C SER A 23 16.65 -13.77 -1.04
N ILE A 24 17.33 -14.35 -2.03
CA ILE A 24 17.18 -14.07 -3.46
C ILE A 24 16.87 -15.38 -4.20
N GLY A 25 15.83 -15.41 -5.03
CA GLY A 25 15.48 -16.64 -5.77
C GLY A 25 14.26 -16.49 -6.68
N ARG A 26 13.89 -17.56 -7.38
CA ARG A 26 12.85 -17.54 -8.44
C ARG A 26 11.42 -17.42 -7.91
N THR A 27 11.14 -18.00 -6.74
CA THR A 27 9.80 -18.05 -6.15
C THR A 27 9.53 -16.84 -5.26
N PRO A 28 8.24 -16.48 -5.04
CA PRO A 28 7.86 -15.36 -4.17
C PRO A 28 8.21 -15.55 -2.68
N ASP A 29 8.65 -16.73 -2.26
CA ASP A 29 9.07 -17.00 -0.86
C ASP A 29 10.43 -16.38 -0.50
N ASN A 30 11.11 -15.76 -1.48
CA ASN A 30 12.36 -15.03 -1.28
C ASN A 30 12.10 -13.54 -1.06
N GLY A 31 12.94 -12.88 -0.26
CA GLY A 31 12.87 -11.43 -0.04
C GLY A 31 13.10 -10.60 -1.32
N LEU A 32 13.85 -11.15 -2.28
CA LEU A 32 13.96 -10.65 -3.66
C LEU A 32 13.61 -11.75 -4.67
N PRO A 33 12.35 -11.77 -5.18
CA PRO A 33 11.94 -12.72 -6.21
C PRO A 33 12.39 -12.27 -7.61
N LEU A 34 13.26 -13.06 -8.25
CA LEU A 34 13.75 -12.86 -9.62
C LEU A 34 13.16 -13.95 -10.54
N ARG A 35 12.02 -13.64 -11.17
CA ARG A 35 11.22 -14.62 -11.93
C ARG A 35 11.81 -14.88 -13.32
N ASP A 36 12.80 -15.78 -13.38
CA ASP A 36 13.35 -16.28 -14.64
C ASP A 36 13.76 -17.76 -14.51
N PRO A 37 13.59 -18.60 -15.55
CA PRO A 37 14.01 -20.00 -15.52
C PRO A 37 15.49 -20.23 -15.17
N SER A 38 16.38 -19.29 -15.48
CA SER A 38 17.81 -19.36 -15.15
C SER A 38 18.12 -19.05 -13.68
N VAL A 39 17.12 -18.68 -12.89
CA VAL A 39 17.26 -18.42 -11.45
C VAL A 39 16.75 -19.63 -10.66
N ALA A 40 17.54 -20.14 -9.71
CA ALA A 40 17.11 -21.21 -8.81
C ALA A 40 16.00 -20.75 -7.85
N ILE A 41 15.22 -21.70 -7.32
CA ILE A 41 14.14 -21.43 -6.35
C ILE A 41 14.66 -20.65 -5.13
N ARG A 42 15.82 -21.05 -4.60
CA ARG A 42 16.64 -20.28 -3.66
C ARG A 42 18.02 -20.14 -4.29
N HIS A 43 18.35 -18.93 -4.76
CA HIS A 43 19.54 -18.71 -5.57
C HIS A 43 20.72 -18.22 -4.73
N ALA A 44 20.50 -17.15 -3.97
CA ALA A 44 21.55 -16.54 -3.17
C ALA A 44 20.96 -15.92 -1.91
N GLU A 45 21.81 -15.57 -0.97
CA GLU A 45 21.42 -14.89 0.26
C GLU A 45 22.44 -13.82 0.62
N ILE A 46 21.96 -12.68 1.10
CA ILE A 46 22.79 -11.61 1.67
C ILE A 46 22.54 -11.59 3.18
N THR A 47 23.60 -11.69 3.99
CA THR A 47 23.55 -11.61 5.45
C THR A 47 24.40 -10.45 5.98
N ALA A 48 23.96 -9.81 7.06
CA ALA A 48 24.72 -8.79 7.77
C ALA A 48 25.41 -9.40 8.99
N GLU A 49 26.72 -9.56 8.93
CA GLU A 49 27.55 -10.10 10.01
C GLU A 49 28.57 -9.05 10.47
N SER A 50 28.55 -8.69 11.76
CA SER A 50 29.51 -7.74 12.35
C SER A 50 29.65 -6.41 11.59
N GLY A 51 28.55 -5.91 11.00
CA GLY A 51 28.53 -4.67 10.21
C GLY A 51 29.01 -4.82 8.76
N THR A 52 29.33 -6.04 8.32
CA THR A 52 29.70 -6.37 6.94
C THR A 52 28.57 -7.15 6.26
N LEU A 53 28.29 -6.84 5.00
CA LEU A 53 27.31 -7.60 4.21
C LEU A 53 28.02 -8.68 3.39
N LEU A 54 27.51 -9.91 3.49
CA LEU A 54 28.06 -11.10 2.85
C LEU A 54 27.02 -11.69 1.89
N LEU A 55 27.39 -11.89 0.63
CA LEU A 55 26.62 -12.60 -0.38
C LEU A 55 27.06 -14.06 -0.45
N THR A 56 26.12 -15.01 -0.41
CA THR A 56 26.38 -16.45 -0.56
C THR A 56 25.51 -17.03 -1.67
N ASP A 57 26.12 -17.73 -2.63
CA ASP A 57 25.39 -18.50 -3.67
C ASP A 57 24.95 -19.85 -3.08
N LEU A 58 23.64 -20.14 -3.13
CA LEU A 58 23.01 -21.34 -2.55
C LEU A 58 22.68 -22.43 -3.58
N THR A 59 23.06 -22.25 -4.85
CA THR A 59 22.59 -23.10 -5.96
C THR A 59 23.32 -24.43 -6.10
N GLY A 60 24.33 -24.70 -5.26
CA GLY A 60 25.10 -25.95 -5.32
C GLY A 60 25.83 -26.19 -6.65
N GLY A 61 25.94 -25.18 -7.52
CA GLY A 61 26.62 -25.25 -8.82
C GLY A 61 25.71 -25.35 -10.05
N GLU A 62 24.40 -25.55 -9.88
CA GLU A 62 23.42 -25.53 -10.98
C GLU A 62 23.08 -24.12 -11.47
N GLY A 63 23.10 -23.16 -10.56
CA GLY A 63 23.03 -21.73 -10.86
C GLY A 63 24.42 -21.10 -10.85
N VAL A 64 24.49 -19.88 -11.39
CA VAL A 64 25.73 -19.11 -11.44
C VAL A 64 25.45 -17.69 -11.00
N THR A 65 26.06 -17.31 -9.88
CA THR A 65 26.16 -15.91 -9.45
C THR A 65 27.51 -15.35 -9.88
N PHE A 66 27.53 -14.16 -10.46
CA PHE A 66 28.77 -13.41 -10.70
C PHE A 66 28.78 -12.14 -9.85
N VAL A 67 29.96 -11.70 -9.43
CA VAL A 67 30.19 -10.38 -8.84
C VAL A 67 31.28 -9.70 -9.65
N ASN A 68 30.99 -8.51 -10.19
CA ASN A 68 31.89 -7.74 -11.07
C ASN A 68 32.46 -8.58 -12.24
N GLY A 69 31.64 -9.48 -12.80
CA GLY A 69 32.03 -10.37 -13.90
C GLY A 69 32.80 -11.63 -13.47
N HIS A 70 33.11 -11.80 -12.19
CA HIS A 70 33.78 -13.00 -11.66
C HIS A 70 32.77 -13.97 -11.05
N ARG A 71 32.85 -15.25 -11.44
CA ARG A 71 31.95 -16.29 -10.90
C ARG A 71 32.22 -16.51 -9.41
N LEU A 72 31.16 -16.50 -8.62
CA LEU A 72 31.23 -16.80 -7.20
C LEU A 72 31.26 -18.32 -6.96
N SER A 73 32.07 -18.74 -5.98
CA SER A 73 32.09 -20.12 -5.52
C SER A 73 30.80 -20.44 -4.75
N PRO A 74 30.09 -21.55 -5.06
CA PRO A 74 28.90 -21.95 -4.32
C PRO A 74 29.17 -22.14 -2.83
N ASN A 75 28.23 -21.71 -1.99
CA ASN A 75 28.23 -21.79 -0.52
C ASN A 75 29.42 -21.11 0.17
N GLN A 76 30.14 -20.23 -0.52
CA GLN A 76 31.22 -19.44 0.06
C GLN A 76 30.76 -17.97 0.24
N PRO A 77 30.81 -17.42 1.47
CA PRO A 77 30.46 -16.02 1.70
C PRO A 77 31.43 -15.07 0.99
N HIS A 78 30.88 -14.10 0.26
CA HIS A 78 31.59 -13.04 -0.42
C HIS A 78 31.23 -11.70 0.19
N ARG A 79 32.24 -10.94 0.61
CA ARG A 79 32.02 -9.60 1.16
C ARG A 79 31.60 -8.64 0.04
N LEU A 80 30.45 -7.98 0.23
CA LEU A 80 29.98 -6.94 -0.68
C LEU A 80 30.64 -5.60 -0.38
N GLU A 81 31.15 -4.95 -1.42
CA GLU A 81 31.76 -3.63 -1.40
C GLU A 81 30.97 -2.63 -2.23
N GLN A 82 31.01 -1.35 -1.84
CA GLN A 82 30.25 -0.29 -2.51
C GLN A 82 30.55 -0.27 -4.01
N GLY A 83 29.50 -0.34 -4.83
CA GLY A 83 29.59 -0.36 -6.28
C GLY A 83 29.59 -1.76 -6.90
N ASP A 84 29.61 -2.83 -6.09
CA ASP A 84 29.59 -4.20 -6.62
C ASP A 84 28.35 -4.48 -7.48
N GLU A 85 28.57 -5.07 -8.65
CA GLU A 85 27.53 -5.55 -9.54
C GLU A 85 27.40 -7.06 -9.45
N ILE A 86 26.28 -7.53 -8.91
CA ILE A 86 25.95 -8.95 -8.76
C ILE A 86 25.08 -9.36 -9.94
N GLN A 87 25.52 -10.32 -10.75
CA GLN A 87 24.75 -10.83 -11.87
C GLN A 87 24.15 -12.19 -11.53
N ILE A 88 22.83 -12.31 -11.70
CA ILE A 88 22.06 -13.55 -11.51
C ILE A 88 21.12 -13.69 -12.71
N GLY A 89 21.43 -14.60 -13.64
CA GLY A 89 20.65 -14.74 -14.87
C GLY A 89 20.62 -13.44 -15.69
N PRO A 90 19.43 -12.96 -16.12
CA PRO A 90 19.29 -11.68 -16.85
C PRO A 90 19.28 -10.44 -15.94
N PHE A 91 19.40 -10.61 -14.62
CA PHE A 91 19.34 -9.52 -13.65
C PHE A 91 20.74 -9.09 -13.20
N THR A 92 20.94 -7.77 -13.08
CA THR A 92 22.13 -7.15 -12.49
C THR A 92 21.71 -6.38 -11.25
N LEU A 93 22.31 -6.68 -10.10
CA LEU A 93 22.02 -6.06 -8.82
C LEU A 93 23.22 -5.19 -8.42
N ALA A 94 23.07 -3.88 -8.35
CA ALA A 94 24.14 -2.97 -7.94
C ALA A 94 24.03 -2.70 -6.43
N PHE A 95 25.10 -2.98 -5.70
CA PHE A 95 25.20 -2.73 -4.26
C PHE A 95 25.74 -1.34 -3.97
N LEU A 96 25.01 -0.56 -3.15
CA LEU A 96 25.35 0.81 -2.78
C LEU A 96 25.40 0.91 -1.26
N ALA A 97 26.61 0.99 -0.69
CA ALA A 97 26.80 1.32 0.73
C ALA A 97 26.70 2.85 0.89
N ASP A 98 25.84 3.30 1.80
CA ASP A 98 25.54 4.71 2.01
C ASP A 98 26.75 5.49 2.56
N LEU A 99 27.25 6.43 1.77
CA LEU A 99 28.07 7.54 2.25
C LEU A 99 27.14 8.53 2.95
N SER A 100 27.30 8.61 4.28
CA SER A 100 26.70 9.58 5.19
C SER A 100 26.19 10.88 4.53
N VAL A 101 24.87 10.98 4.34
CA VAL A 101 24.19 12.25 4.62
C VAL A 101 24.01 12.30 6.13
N ARG A 102 24.70 13.23 6.79
CA ARG A 102 24.49 13.54 8.21
C ARG A 102 23.02 13.92 8.41
N ALA A 103 22.21 12.96 8.83
CA ALA A 103 20.97 13.22 9.55
C ALA A 103 21.38 13.77 10.91
N GLU A 104 21.49 15.08 10.99
CA GLU A 104 21.53 15.80 12.25
C GLU A 104 20.23 15.46 12.97
N ALA A 105 20.34 14.73 14.07
CA ALA A 105 19.22 14.31 14.89
C ALA A 105 18.48 15.56 15.37
N ALA A 106 17.40 15.90 14.67
CA ALA A 106 16.44 16.87 15.15
C ALA A 106 15.82 16.31 16.44
N ARG A 107 16.18 16.93 17.56
CA ARG A 107 15.50 16.77 18.84
C ARG A 107 13.99 16.87 18.60
N PRO A 108 13.15 16.11 19.34
CA PRO A 108 11.70 16.24 19.23
C PRO A 108 11.30 17.63 19.71
N SER A 109 11.29 18.59 18.77
CA SER A 109 10.67 19.88 18.94
C SER A 109 9.20 19.67 18.65
N GLY A 110 8.38 20.18 19.58
CA GLY A 110 7.00 19.79 19.78
C GLY A 110 6.18 19.72 18.50
N ARG A 111 5.22 18.79 18.51
CA ARG A 111 4.12 18.70 17.56
C ARG A 111 3.61 20.10 17.26
N VAL A 112 3.87 20.57 16.04
CA VAL A 112 2.98 21.54 15.41
C VAL A 112 1.98 20.70 14.65
N ASP A 113 0.74 20.73 15.13
CA ASP A 113 -0.39 20.10 14.47
C ASP A 113 -0.68 20.88 13.19
N VAL A 114 -0.13 20.44 12.07
CA VAL A 114 -0.44 21.01 10.74
C VAL A 114 -1.62 20.27 10.09
N GLN A 115 -2.37 19.47 10.84
CA GLN A 115 -3.63 18.88 10.36
C GLN A 115 -4.83 19.52 11.06
N GLY A 116 -5.07 20.78 10.70
CA GLY A 116 -6.40 21.36 10.82
C GLY A 116 -7.42 20.52 10.04
N GLU A 117 -8.45 20.05 10.75
CA GLU A 117 -9.71 19.40 10.32
C GLU A 117 -9.68 18.16 9.42
N LEU A 118 -8.57 17.79 8.80
CA LEU A 118 -8.44 16.55 8.00
C LEU A 118 -7.53 15.52 8.68
N ALA A 119 -7.75 15.28 9.97
CA ALA A 119 -7.23 14.10 10.65
C ALA A 119 -7.99 12.86 10.13
N ALA A 120 -7.61 12.37 8.95
CA ALA A 120 -7.98 11.04 8.47
C ALA A 120 -7.30 10.02 9.38
N ARG A 121 -7.87 9.79 10.57
CA ARG A 121 -7.56 8.61 11.35
C ARG A 121 -7.79 7.44 10.40
N PRO A 122 -6.76 6.64 10.05
CA PRO A 122 -6.98 5.48 9.21
C PRO A 122 -8.09 4.69 9.89
N ALA A 123 -9.22 4.54 9.19
CA ALA A 123 -10.34 3.79 9.73
C ALA A 123 -9.75 2.44 10.14
N ARG A 124 -9.82 2.11 11.43
CA ARG A 124 -9.46 0.75 11.86
C ARG A 124 -10.25 -0.16 10.93
N PRO A 125 -9.60 -1.12 10.24
CA PRO A 125 -10.33 -2.04 9.40
C PRO A 125 -11.47 -2.58 10.28
N PRO A 126 -12.74 -2.49 9.82
CA PRO A 126 -13.83 -3.01 10.62
C PRO A 126 -13.45 -4.45 10.93
N LEU A 127 -13.37 -4.79 12.22
CA LEU A 127 -13.29 -6.19 12.61
C LEU A 127 -14.45 -6.87 11.87
N PRO A 128 -14.23 -8.02 11.22
CA PRO A 128 -15.30 -8.69 10.49
C PRO A 128 -16.51 -8.77 11.41
N THR A 129 -17.54 -7.97 11.11
CA THR A 129 -18.67 -7.73 12.02
C THR A 129 -19.57 -8.96 12.12
N PHE A 130 -19.32 -9.96 11.28
CA PHE A 130 -20.11 -11.17 11.15
C PHE A 130 -19.23 -12.38 11.45
N THR A 131 -18.93 -12.60 12.72
CA THR A 131 -18.97 -13.99 13.18
C THR A 131 -20.39 -14.47 12.89
N ALA A 132 -20.55 -15.40 11.94
CA ALA A 132 -21.84 -16.04 11.71
C ALA A 132 -22.37 -16.50 13.07
N GLU A 133 -23.40 -15.84 13.57
CA GLU A 133 -24.01 -16.16 14.85
C GLU A 133 -24.38 -17.63 14.77
N ARG A 134 -23.75 -18.45 15.62
CA ARG A 134 -24.08 -19.86 15.63
C ARG A 134 -25.48 -19.98 16.21
N PRO A 135 -26.36 -20.81 15.62
CA PRO A 135 -27.63 -21.11 16.26
C PRO A 135 -27.38 -21.52 17.71
N ALA A 136 -28.24 -21.06 18.61
CA ALA A 136 -28.13 -21.36 20.03
C ALA A 136 -27.93 -22.86 20.23
N ARG A 137 -26.89 -23.24 20.98
CA ARG A 137 -26.55 -24.66 21.20
C ARG A 137 -27.64 -25.40 21.95
N ASP A 138 -28.38 -24.68 22.78
CA ASP A 138 -29.41 -25.20 23.65
C ASP A 138 -30.81 -24.83 23.12
N GLY A 139 -31.78 -25.72 23.32
CA GLY A 139 -33.17 -25.54 22.89
C GLY A 139 -33.56 -26.30 21.62
N MET A 140 -34.83 -26.17 21.23
CA MET A 140 -35.35 -26.73 19.99
C MET A 140 -34.77 -26.02 18.75
N ALA A 141 -34.89 -26.66 17.59
CA ALA A 141 -34.53 -26.05 16.32
C ALA A 141 -35.54 -24.95 15.95
N LEU A 142 -35.04 -23.82 15.43
CA LEU A 142 -35.81 -22.81 14.70
C LEU A 142 -36.65 -23.45 13.59
N TYR A 143 -36.12 -24.51 12.95
CA TYR A 143 -36.81 -25.21 11.87
C TYR A 143 -38.14 -25.84 12.30
N THR A 144 -38.31 -26.10 13.60
CA THR A 144 -39.57 -26.60 14.16
C THR A 144 -40.69 -25.58 14.00
N GLU A 145 -40.41 -24.27 14.01
CA GLU A 145 -41.42 -23.21 13.83
C GLU A 145 -42.07 -23.24 12.43
N PHE A 146 -41.36 -23.77 11.43
CA PHE A 146 -41.86 -23.90 10.07
C PHE A 146 -42.67 -25.18 9.82
N LEU A 147 -42.78 -26.06 10.82
CA LEU A 147 -43.56 -27.29 10.71
C LEU A 147 -45.01 -27.09 11.17
N PRO A 148 -45.95 -27.94 10.72
CA PRO A 148 -47.32 -27.94 11.26
C PRO A 148 -47.34 -28.16 12.79
N PRO A 149 -48.33 -27.61 13.53
CA PRO A 149 -48.35 -27.60 15.00
C PRO A 149 -48.15 -28.97 15.66
N PHE A 150 -48.73 -30.03 15.08
CA PHE A 150 -48.61 -31.40 15.61
C PHE A 150 -47.16 -31.91 15.65
N PHE A 151 -46.28 -31.42 14.77
CA PHE A 151 -44.87 -31.80 14.75
C PHE A 151 -44.00 -30.91 15.65
N GLN A 152 -44.52 -29.79 16.13
CA GLN A 152 -43.75 -28.84 16.95
C GLN A 152 -43.50 -29.34 18.37
N GLU A 153 -44.42 -30.14 18.90
CA GLU A 153 -44.36 -30.66 20.27
C GLU A 153 -43.35 -31.82 20.44
N SER A 154 -42.84 -32.37 19.33
CA SER A 154 -41.94 -33.52 19.36
C SER A 154 -40.49 -33.11 19.70
N GLU A 155 -40.09 -33.35 20.94
CA GLU A 155 -38.71 -33.22 21.44
C GLU A 155 -37.64 -33.89 20.56
N PHE A 156 -37.89 -35.14 20.14
CA PHE A 156 -36.95 -35.87 19.28
C PHE A 156 -36.72 -35.16 17.94
N LEU A 157 -37.81 -34.81 17.25
CA LEU A 157 -37.76 -34.11 15.97
C LEU A 157 -37.08 -32.75 16.09
N GLY A 158 -37.37 -31.97 17.14
CA GLY A 158 -36.70 -30.69 17.40
C GLY A 158 -35.18 -30.85 17.56
N ARG A 159 -34.73 -31.83 18.34
CA ARG A 159 -33.30 -32.14 18.52
C ARG A 159 -32.65 -32.69 17.25
N TYR A 160 -33.37 -33.50 16.48
CA TYR A 160 -32.90 -34.04 15.20
C TYR A 160 -32.69 -32.93 14.17
N LEU A 161 -33.67 -32.03 14.02
CA LEU A 161 -33.58 -30.87 13.12
C LEU A 161 -32.48 -29.89 13.54
N LYS A 162 -32.13 -29.85 14.82
CA LYS A 162 -31.04 -29.01 15.32
C LYS A 162 -29.69 -29.34 14.68
N ILE A 163 -29.46 -30.60 14.30
CA ILE A 163 -28.26 -31.02 13.58
C ILE A 163 -28.19 -30.33 12.20
N PHE A 164 -29.32 -30.30 11.50
CA PHE A 164 -29.42 -29.68 10.18
C PHE A 164 -29.35 -28.16 10.29
N GLU A 165 -30.03 -27.55 11.25
CA GLU A 165 -29.91 -26.12 11.52
C GLU A 165 -28.45 -25.71 11.80
N ALA A 166 -27.76 -26.44 12.68
CA ALA A 166 -26.36 -26.15 13.01
C ALA A 166 -25.41 -26.25 11.81
N LEU A 167 -25.73 -27.11 10.84
CA LEU A 167 -24.93 -27.28 9.62
C LEU A 167 -25.30 -26.26 8.54
N TRP A 168 -26.59 -26.04 8.32
CA TRP A 168 -27.12 -25.27 7.19
C TRP A 168 -27.20 -23.77 7.46
N GLU A 169 -27.57 -23.34 8.68
CA GLU A 169 -27.71 -21.91 9.00
C GLU A 169 -26.43 -21.11 8.71
N PRO A 170 -25.22 -21.57 9.08
CA PRO A 170 -24.00 -20.85 8.73
C PRO A 170 -23.76 -20.74 7.21
N MET A 171 -24.21 -21.73 6.43
CA MET A 171 -24.10 -21.70 4.97
C MET A 171 -25.13 -20.74 4.36
N GLN A 172 -26.38 -20.78 4.83
CA GLN A 172 -27.45 -19.89 4.39
C GLN A 172 -27.08 -18.43 4.65
N ARG A 173 -26.63 -18.10 5.87
CA ARG A 173 -26.17 -16.74 6.18
C ARG A 173 -25.00 -16.28 5.32
N ARG A 174 -24.09 -17.19 4.97
CA ARG A 174 -22.99 -16.85 4.05
C ARG A 174 -23.53 -16.51 2.66
N GLN A 175 -24.55 -17.23 2.18
CA GLN A 175 -25.21 -16.93 0.91
C GLN A 175 -25.99 -15.62 0.97
N ASP A 176 -26.73 -15.38 2.06
CA ASP A 176 -27.52 -14.17 2.27
C ASP A 176 -26.65 -12.90 2.46
N SER A 177 -25.37 -13.08 2.81
CA SER A 177 -24.38 -12.01 3.01
C SER A 177 -23.26 -12.01 1.96
N ILE A 178 -23.51 -12.63 0.80
CA ILE A 178 -22.48 -12.80 -0.23
C ILE A 178 -22.01 -11.46 -0.79
N GLU A 179 -22.90 -10.47 -0.88
CA GLU A 179 -22.63 -9.10 -1.33
C GLU A 179 -21.58 -8.39 -0.50
N LEU A 180 -21.48 -8.69 0.80
CA LEU A 180 -20.46 -8.10 1.68
C LEU A 180 -19.05 -8.54 1.30
N HIS A 181 -18.89 -9.68 0.63
CA HIS A 181 -17.59 -10.13 0.14
C HIS A 181 -17.10 -9.30 -1.04
N PHE A 182 -17.99 -8.52 -1.67
CA PHE A 182 -17.71 -7.65 -2.81
C PHE A 182 -17.75 -6.16 -2.45
N ASP A 183 -18.14 -5.76 -1.23
CA ASP A 183 -17.99 -4.37 -0.78
C ASP A 183 -16.56 -4.17 -0.24
N PRO A 184 -15.73 -3.31 -0.88
CA PRO A 184 -14.36 -3.07 -0.45
C PRO A 184 -14.21 -2.53 0.97
N ARG A 185 -15.29 -2.05 1.61
CA ARG A 185 -15.27 -1.59 3.01
C ARG A 185 -15.16 -2.74 4.01
N VAL A 186 -15.75 -3.88 3.70
CA VAL A 186 -15.95 -5.01 4.64
C VAL A 186 -15.45 -6.34 4.11
N ALA A 187 -15.16 -6.43 2.81
CA ALA A 187 -14.62 -7.63 2.19
C ALA A 187 -13.34 -8.10 2.89
N PRO A 188 -13.07 -9.41 2.99
CA PRO A 188 -11.82 -9.91 3.54
C PRO A 188 -10.60 -9.38 2.77
N PRO A 189 -9.47 -9.06 3.43
CA PRO A 189 -8.29 -8.47 2.76
C PRO A 189 -7.76 -9.33 1.61
N GLN A 190 -7.87 -10.66 1.70
CA GLN A 190 -7.40 -11.58 0.67
C GLN A 190 -8.22 -11.48 -0.64
N VAL A 191 -9.46 -11.01 -0.54
CA VAL A 191 -10.38 -10.87 -1.69
C VAL A 191 -10.11 -9.58 -2.46
N LEU A 192 -9.55 -8.55 -1.82
CA LEU A 192 -9.29 -7.24 -2.45
C LEU A 192 -8.40 -7.34 -3.69
N GLY A 193 -7.32 -8.13 -3.60
CA GLY A 193 -6.41 -8.34 -4.74
C GLY A 193 -7.07 -9.11 -5.90
N TRP A 194 -7.92 -10.10 -5.57
CA TRP A 194 -8.70 -10.82 -6.58
C TRP A 194 -9.70 -9.89 -7.27
N MET A 195 -10.46 -9.08 -6.51
CA MET A 195 -11.38 -8.08 -7.05
C MET A 195 -10.65 -7.05 -7.93
N ALA A 196 -9.47 -6.57 -7.49
CA ALA A 196 -8.64 -5.66 -8.27
C ALA A 196 -8.27 -6.28 -9.63
N GLY A 197 -7.93 -7.56 -9.65
CA GLY A 197 -7.64 -8.31 -10.87
C GLY A 197 -8.82 -8.33 -11.85
N TRP A 198 -10.04 -8.54 -11.38
CA TRP A 198 -11.25 -8.48 -12.21
C TRP A 198 -11.51 -7.09 -12.78
N LEU A 199 -11.21 -6.04 -12.00
CA LEU A 199 -11.42 -4.66 -12.40
C LEU A 199 -10.26 -4.10 -13.25
N GLY A 200 -9.17 -4.84 -13.42
CA GLY A 200 -7.94 -4.35 -14.05
C GLY A 200 -7.28 -3.22 -13.26
N LEU A 201 -7.53 -3.16 -11.95
CA LEU A 201 -7.05 -2.10 -11.06
C LEU A 201 -5.63 -2.38 -10.59
N PRO A 202 -4.67 -1.45 -10.83
CA PRO A 202 -3.36 -1.56 -10.21
C PRO A 202 -3.53 -1.33 -8.71
N LEU A 203 -3.48 -2.43 -7.95
CA LEU A 203 -3.52 -2.44 -6.50
C LEU A 203 -2.18 -2.94 -5.99
N ASP A 204 -1.42 -2.09 -5.32
CA ASP A 204 -0.14 -2.48 -4.74
C ASP A 204 -0.38 -3.27 -3.43
N PRO A 205 0.08 -4.54 -3.32
CA PRO A 205 -0.07 -5.33 -2.11
C PRO A 205 0.67 -4.76 -0.89
N HIS A 206 1.68 -3.91 -1.08
CA HIS A 206 2.47 -3.30 0.01
C HIS A 206 1.78 -2.08 0.62
N TRP A 207 0.71 -1.57 -0.01
CA TRP A 207 -0.06 -0.48 0.57
C TRP A 207 -0.75 -0.92 1.86
N PRO A 208 -0.85 -0.04 2.87
CA PRO A 208 -1.72 -0.27 4.01
C PRO A 208 -3.13 -0.63 3.56
N GLU A 209 -3.79 -1.55 4.26
CA GLU A 209 -5.12 -2.06 3.89
C GLU A 209 -6.15 -0.92 3.71
N GLY A 210 -6.10 0.11 4.57
CA GLY A 210 -6.96 1.28 4.45
C GLY A 210 -6.82 2.00 3.10
N ARG A 211 -5.59 2.13 2.59
CA ARG A 211 -5.30 2.71 1.27
C ARG A 211 -5.81 1.83 0.15
N GLN A 212 -5.60 0.51 0.25
CA GLN A 212 -6.12 -0.45 -0.73
C GLN A 212 -7.66 -0.37 -0.85
N ARG A 213 -8.36 -0.30 0.29
CA ARG A 213 -9.82 -0.18 0.34
C ARG A 213 -10.30 1.17 -0.18
N ALA A 214 -9.63 2.27 0.17
CA ALA A 214 -9.98 3.61 -0.33
C ALA A 214 -9.87 3.67 -1.86
N TRP A 215 -8.78 3.14 -2.42
CA TRP A 215 -8.58 3.05 -3.86
C TRP A 215 -9.67 2.22 -4.52
N MET A 216 -9.96 1.02 -4.01
CA MET A 216 -10.98 0.12 -4.55
C MET A 216 -12.38 0.74 -4.58
N ARG A 217 -12.73 1.55 -3.57
CA ARG A 217 -14.04 2.22 -3.49
C ARG A 217 -14.24 3.27 -4.57
N GLU A 218 -13.21 4.03 -4.91
CA GLU A 218 -13.32 5.14 -5.86
C GLU A 218 -12.91 4.74 -7.29
N ALA A 219 -12.12 3.68 -7.43
CA ALA A 219 -11.53 3.19 -8.69
C ALA A 219 -12.51 3.13 -9.87
N VAL A 220 -13.68 2.49 -9.69
CA VAL A 220 -14.68 2.33 -10.74
C VAL A 220 -15.18 3.69 -11.24
N THR A 221 -15.36 4.65 -10.34
CA THR A 221 -15.75 6.02 -10.70
C THR A 221 -14.60 6.73 -11.39
N LEU A 222 -13.37 6.60 -10.88
CA LEU A 222 -12.18 7.28 -11.42
C LEU A 222 -11.78 6.78 -12.80
N TYR A 223 -12.08 5.53 -13.16
CA TYR A 223 -11.87 5.05 -14.51
C TYR A 223 -12.64 5.82 -15.58
N ARG A 224 -13.81 6.38 -15.23
CA ARG A 224 -14.59 7.24 -16.14
C ARG A 224 -13.88 8.57 -16.43
N TRP A 225 -12.98 8.98 -15.55
CA TRP A 225 -12.23 10.22 -15.61
C TRP A 225 -10.75 9.97 -15.95
N ARG A 226 -10.39 8.77 -16.37
CA ARG A 226 -9.01 8.42 -16.70
C ARG A 226 -8.47 9.35 -17.79
N GLY A 227 -7.24 9.80 -17.61
CA GLY A 227 -6.58 10.73 -18.55
C GLY A 227 -7.04 12.18 -18.46
N THR A 228 -7.90 12.53 -17.50
CA THR A 228 -8.28 13.92 -17.21
C THR A 228 -7.50 14.48 -16.02
N ARG A 229 -7.36 15.81 -15.95
CA ARG A 229 -6.78 16.49 -14.77
C ARG A 229 -7.51 16.08 -13.48
N TYR A 230 -8.84 16.06 -13.51
CA TYR A 230 -9.66 15.66 -12.36
C TYR A 230 -9.37 14.22 -11.91
N GLY A 231 -9.33 13.27 -12.85
CA GLY A 231 -9.08 11.87 -12.55
C GLY A 231 -7.70 11.65 -11.92
N LEU A 232 -6.67 12.31 -12.43
CA LEU A 232 -5.31 12.23 -11.91
C LEU A 232 -5.18 12.89 -10.53
N SER A 233 -5.75 14.09 -10.34
CA SER A 233 -5.80 14.76 -9.04
C SER A 233 -6.46 13.87 -7.99
N ARG A 234 -7.68 13.40 -8.29
CA ARG A 234 -8.47 12.63 -7.33
C ARG A 234 -7.84 11.28 -7.01
N ALA A 235 -7.19 10.63 -7.98
CA ALA A 235 -6.46 9.40 -7.73
C ALA A 235 -5.26 9.61 -6.77
N LEU A 236 -4.51 10.70 -6.95
CA LEU A 236 -3.39 11.04 -6.07
C LEU A 236 -3.84 11.43 -4.65
N GLU A 237 -4.95 12.17 -4.53
CA GLU A 237 -5.56 12.50 -3.25
C GLU A 237 -6.03 11.24 -2.51
N THR A 238 -6.69 10.32 -3.21
CA THR A 238 -7.27 9.12 -2.60
C THR A 238 -6.20 8.10 -2.16
N VAL A 239 -5.13 7.95 -2.94
CA VAL A 239 -4.08 6.97 -2.64
C VAL A 239 -3.01 7.53 -1.70
N TYR A 240 -2.52 8.75 -1.98
CA TYR A 240 -1.37 9.34 -1.29
C TYR A 240 -1.73 10.55 -0.43
N GLY A 241 -2.98 11.01 -0.42
CA GLY A 241 -3.34 12.24 0.29
C GLY A 241 -2.73 13.51 -0.32
N LEU A 242 -2.13 13.41 -1.51
CA LEU A 242 -1.42 14.49 -2.15
C LEU A 242 -2.34 15.24 -3.11
N THR A 243 -2.37 16.56 -3.00
CA THR A 243 -3.07 17.43 -3.94
C THR A 243 -2.08 17.97 -4.98
N PRO A 244 -2.11 17.49 -6.24
CA PRO A 244 -1.18 17.97 -7.27
C PRO A 244 -1.62 19.31 -7.87
N VAL A 245 -0.64 20.12 -8.23
CA VAL A 245 -0.83 21.26 -9.13
C VAL A 245 -0.48 20.82 -10.55
N LEU A 246 -1.50 20.71 -11.40
CA LEU A 246 -1.34 20.32 -12.81
C LEU A 246 -1.32 21.55 -13.70
N ARG A 247 -0.29 21.68 -14.55
CA ARG A 247 -0.20 22.73 -15.56
C ARG A 247 -0.01 22.12 -16.94
N GLU A 248 -0.75 22.63 -17.91
CA GLU A 248 -0.64 22.26 -19.31
C GLU A 248 -0.04 23.45 -20.04
N ASP A 249 0.98 23.21 -20.87
CA ASP A 249 1.61 24.27 -21.66
C ASP A 249 0.87 24.39 -23.00
N THR A 250 0.21 25.52 -23.23
CA THR A 250 -0.48 25.79 -24.49
C THR A 250 0.48 25.95 -25.68
N ALA A 251 1.75 26.26 -25.43
CA ALA A 251 2.77 26.37 -26.47
C ALA A 251 3.35 25.01 -26.89
N GLN A 252 3.24 23.99 -26.03
CA GLN A 252 3.71 22.63 -26.28
C GLN A 252 2.54 21.65 -26.12
N PRO A 253 1.81 21.33 -27.22
CA PRO A 253 0.68 20.43 -27.14
C PRO A 253 1.10 19.06 -26.62
N HIS A 254 0.23 18.45 -25.82
CA HIS A 254 0.46 17.16 -25.16
C HIS A 254 1.53 17.16 -24.06
N THR A 255 1.82 18.30 -23.45
CA THR A 255 2.73 18.39 -22.29
C THR A 255 1.95 18.70 -21.01
N LEU A 256 2.20 17.92 -19.95
CA LEU A 256 1.60 18.08 -18.63
C LEU A 256 2.71 18.11 -17.56
N SER A 257 2.80 19.21 -16.82
CA SER A 257 3.63 19.26 -15.61
C SER A 257 2.79 19.04 -14.36
N VAL A 258 3.28 18.15 -13.50
CA VAL A 258 2.64 17.76 -12.24
C VAL A 258 3.57 18.17 -11.11
N GLN A 259 3.15 19.16 -10.33
CA GLN A 259 3.88 19.63 -9.15
C GLN A 259 3.24 19.07 -7.89
N LEU A 260 4.06 18.47 -7.03
CA LEU A 260 3.65 17.86 -5.77
C LEU A 260 4.44 18.48 -4.62
N LEU A 261 3.77 18.69 -3.48
CA LEU A 261 4.44 19.10 -2.25
C LEU A 261 5.23 17.94 -1.67
N ASP A 262 6.50 18.18 -1.39
CA ASP A 262 7.44 17.26 -0.78
C ASP A 262 7.27 17.28 0.75
N SER A 263 6.08 16.93 1.22
CA SER A 263 5.81 16.71 2.65
C SER A 263 5.86 15.21 2.92
N LEU A 264 7.07 14.64 2.82
CA LEU A 264 7.33 13.26 3.22
C LEU A 264 7.54 13.26 4.75
N ASP A 265 6.46 13.46 5.50
CA ASP A 265 6.41 12.95 6.87
C ASP A 265 6.68 11.45 6.75
N GLY A 266 7.86 11.01 7.19
CA GLY A 266 8.43 9.68 6.93
C GLY A 266 7.65 8.47 7.47
N GLU A 267 6.36 8.63 7.73
CA GLU A 267 5.39 7.56 7.97
C GLU A 267 4.70 7.08 6.69
N ASP A 268 4.81 7.81 5.57
CA ASP A 268 4.13 7.41 4.34
C ASP A 268 4.93 6.38 3.54
N THR A 269 4.33 5.21 3.31
CA THR A 269 4.96 4.01 2.70
C THR A 269 5.34 4.19 1.23
N ALA A 270 5.10 5.35 0.63
CA ALA A 270 5.21 5.60 -0.80
C ALA A 270 6.44 6.43 -1.14
N SER A 271 7.37 5.85 -1.91
CA SER A 271 8.52 6.59 -2.45
C SER A 271 8.09 7.56 -3.56
N ARG A 272 8.90 8.60 -3.80
CA ARG A 272 8.74 9.50 -4.97
C ARG A 272 8.64 8.72 -6.28
N GLU A 273 9.38 7.62 -6.39
CA GLU A 273 9.35 6.70 -7.53
C GLU A 273 7.98 6.03 -7.68
N ALA A 274 7.38 5.55 -6.58
CA ALA A 274 6.05 4.93 -6.61
C ALA A 274 4.97 5.93 -7.05
N ILE A 275 5.01 7.16 -6.54
CA ILE A 275 4.08 8.23 -6.93
C ILE A 275 4.27 8.60 -8.40
N THR A 276 5.52 8.73 -8.84
CA THR A 276 5.86 9.04 -10.23
C THR A 276 5.36 7.94 -11.17
N HIS A 277 5.61 6.67 -10.84
CA HIS A 277 5.13 5.53 -11.60
C HIS A 277 3.60 5.48 -11.66
N PHE A 278 2.94 5.79 -10.54
CA PHE A 278 1.48 5.89 -10.48
C PHE A 278 0.95 6.97 -11.44
N ILE A 279 1.56 8.16 -11.45
CA ILE A 279 1.19 9.24 -12.38
C ILE A 279 1.31 8.78 -13.83
N PHE A 280 2.45 8.18 -14.21
CA PHE A 280 2.66 7.69 -15.58
C PHE A 280 1.65 6.60 -15.98
N THR A 281 1.24 5.73 -15.05
CA THR A 281 0.25 4.67 -15.31
C THR A 281 -1.15 5.23 -15.61
N HIS A 282 -1.48 6.37 -15.00
CA HIS A 282 -2.80 7.00 -15.10
C HIS A 282 -2.88 8.12 -16.15
N ALA A 283 -1.73 8.61 -16.62
CA ALA A 283 -1.64 9.57 -17.71
C ALA A 283 -1.93 8.93 -19.09
N PRO A 284 -2.45 9.68 -20.08
CA PRO A 284 -2.57 9.19 -21.45
C PRO A 284 -1.18 8.97 -22.07
N ALA A 285 -1.02 7.87 -22.83
CA ALA A 285 0.27 7.49 -23.41
C ALA A 285 0.88 8.52 -24.39
N HIS A 286 0.06 9.41 -24.95
CA HIS A 286 0.50 10.45 -25.88
C HIS A 286 0.91 11.76 -25.19
N VAL A 287 0.71 11.87 -23.86
CA VAL A 287 1.05 13.07 -23.08
C VAL A 287 2.44 12.90 -22.47
N GLN A 288 3.32 13.85 -22.72
CA GLN A 288 4.59 13.97 -22.03
C GLN A 288 4.34 14.52 -20.63
N VAL A 289 4.64 13.72 -19.61
CA VAL A 289 4.44 14.10 -18.21
C VAL A 289 5.78 14.39 -17.55
N THR A 290 5.90 15.54 -16.90
CA THR A 290 7.03 15.91 -16.05
C THR A 290 6.55 16.04 -14.62
N VAL A 291 7.21 15.35 -13.69
CA VAL A 291 6.84 15.36 -12.26
C VAL A 291 7.91 16.11 -11.48
N GLU A 292 7.50 17.12 -10.72
CA GLU A 292 8.37 17.94 -9.88
C GLU A 292 7.90 17.87 -8.43
N PHE A 293 8.83 17.56 -7.52
CA PHE A 293 8.59 17.60 -6.08
C PHE A 293 9.16 18.91 -5.53
N VAL A 294 8.30 19.73 -4.94
CA VAL A 294 8.65 21.07 -4.44
C VAL A 294 8.54 21.08 -2.93
N ALA A 295 9.56 21.59 -2.24
CA ALA A 295 9.51 21.78 -0.79
C ALA A 295 8.35 22.71 -0.42
N ALA A 296 7.73 22.47 0.74
CA ALA A 296 6.71 23.36 1.26
C ALA A 296 7.25 24.80 1.29
N PRO A 297 6.52 25.79 0.76
CA PRO A 297 6.91 27.18 0.94
C PRO A 297 7.03 27.47 2.44
N PRO A 298 8.01 28.29 2.87
CA PRO A 298 8.14 28.65 4.27
C PRO A 298 6.80 29.22 4.74
N ALA A 299 6.31 28.71 5.87
CA ALA A 299 5.04 29.15 6.45
C ALA A 299 5.01 30.69 6.43
N ALA A 300 3.99 31.25 5.78
CA ALA A 300 3.81 32.70 5.79
C ALA A 300 3.78 33.15 7.26
N PRO A 301 4.48 34.23 7.63
CA PRO A 301 4.38 34.76 8.99
C PRO A 301 2.90 34.95 9.31
N PRO A 302 2.46 34.62 10.54
CA PRO A 302 1.07 34.76 10.92
C PRO A 302 0.63 36.18 10.56
N LEU A 303 -0.51 36.30 9.86
CA LEU A 303 -1.10 37.61 9.60
C LEU A 303 -1.18 38.35 10.93
N PRO A 304 -0.75 39.63 11.01
CA PRO A 304 -0.97 40.41 12.21
C PRO A 304 -2.46 40.35 12.56
N ASP A 305 -2.74 40.05 13.83
CA ASP A 305 -4.10 39.96 14.36
C ASP A 305 -4.94 41.10 13.79
N ASP A 306 -5.92 40.74 12.95
CA ASP A 306 -6.93 41.68 12.50
C ASP A 306 -7.60 42.20 13.79
N PRO A 307 -7.50 43.51 14.12
CA PRO A 307 -8.17 44.04 15.29
C PRO A 307 -9.66 43.77 15.09
N GLY A 308 -10.18 42.79 15.83
CA GLY A 308 -11.53 42.28 15.67
C GLY A 308 -12.57 43.40 15.60
N PRO A 309 -13.73 43.15 14.99
CA PRO A 309 -14.70 44.18 14.66
C PRO A 309 -15.02 45.01 15.92
N HIS A 310 -14.76 46.31 15.83
CA HIS A 310 -15.16 47.30 16.82
C HIS A 310 -16.62 47.05 17.18
N ARG A 311 -16.84 46.46 18.36
CA ARG A 311 -18.16 46.39 18.98
C ARG A 311 -18.57 47.83 19.25
N PRO A 312 -19.65 48.36 18.67
CA PRO A 312 -20.08 49.71 18.99
C PRO A 312 -20.44 49.75 20.47
N VAL A 313 -19.73 50.59 21.21
CA VAL A 313 -20.06 50.95 22.59
C VAL A 313 -21.48 51.54 22.53
N THR A 314 -22.45 50.79 23.05
CA THR A 314 -23.80 51.31 23.28
C THR A 314 -23.65 52.33 24.41
N GLN A 315 -23.74 53.61 24.07
CA GLN A 315 -23.94 54.66 25.05
C GLN A 315 -25.35 54.50 25.61
N ASP A 316 -25.46 54.15 26.89
CA ASP A 316 -26.72 54.23 27.62
C ASP A 316 -27.20 55.70 27.63
N PRO A 317 -28.45 55.99 27.25
CA PRO A 317 -29.01 57.31 27.45
C PRO A 317 -29.30 57.48 28.95
N ALA A 318 -28.80 58.58 29.50
CA ALA A 318 -29.12 59.05 30.84
C ALA A 318 -30.65 59.12 31.02
N HIS A 319 -31.14 58.53 32.11
CA HIS A 319 -32.44 58.84 32.68
C HIS A 319 -32.23 59.61 33.99
N ASP A 320 -32.84 60.80 34.03
CA ASP A 320 -33.32 61.50 35.23
C ASP A 320 -34.15 60.58 36.13
#